data_AF-A0A9P3BKD1-F1
#
_entry.id   AF-A0A9P3BKD1-F1
#
_cell.length_a   1.000
_cell.length_b   1.000
_cell.length_c   1.000
_cell.angle_alpha   90.00
_cell.angle_beta   90.00
_cell.angle_gamma   90.00
#
_symmetry.space_group_name_H-M   'P 1'
#
loop_
_entity.id
_entity.type
_entity.pdbx_description
1 polymer ?
#
loop_
_entity_poly.entity_id
_entity_poly.type
_entity_poly.pdbx_seq_one_letter_code
_entity_poly.pdbx_strand_id
1 'polypeptide(L)'
;MTKDLTFDVHFDNELAHEYYGDGEELTKKLREIYHDRNLKFPDVFDSTLTTPPVHFLSYPISVEAPDDVKIEELQKVEVPPGLHVDIIDFQME
;
A
#
# COMPACT_ATOMS: atom_id res chain seq x y z
N MET A 1 -7.50 -13.57 -15.10
CA MET A 1 -8.27 -13.50 -13.85
C MET A 1 -7.79 -12.22 -13.15
N THR A 2 -8.11 -12.01 -11.88
CA THR A 2 -7.47 -10.98 -11.04
C THR A 2 -6.97 -11.67 -9.78
N LYS A 3 -5.91 -11.13 -9.20
CA LYS A 3 -5.33 -11.56 -7.92
C LYS A 3 -5.42 -10.42 -6.91
N ASP A 4 -5.46 -10.80 -5.63
CA ASP A 4 -5.44 -9.85 -4.53
C ASP A 4 -4.01 -9.74 -4.00
N LEU A 5 -3.50 -8.52 -3.93
CA LEU A 5 -2.19 -8.19 -3.37
C LEU A 5 -2.41 -7.37 -2.11
N THR A 6 -1.64 -7.63 -1.05
CA THR A 6 -1.62 -6.78 0.13
C THR A 6 -0.43 -5.83 0.04
N PHE A 7 -0.71 -4.53 0.03
CA PHE A 7 0.28 -3.47 0.13
C PHE A 7 0.43 -3.13 1.61
N ASP A 8 1.51 -3.58 2.23
CA ASP A 8 1.88 -3.22 3.60
C ASP A 8 2.67 -1.92 3.55
N VAL A 9 2.02 -0.83 3.97
CA VAL A 9 2.59 0.51 3.84
C VAL A 9 3.10 1.01 5.18
N HIS A 10 4.38 1.35 5.22
CA HIS A 10 5.04 1.88 6.42
C HIS A 10 5.47 3.33 6.23
N PHE A 11 5.46 4.07 7.33
CA PHE A 11 6.00 5.41 7.40
C PHE A 11 7.37 5.40 8.06
N ASP A 12 8.35 6.09 7.47
CA ASP A 12 9.69 6.22 8.07
C ASP A 12 9.67 6.99 9.39
N ASN A 13 8.68 7.89 9.58
CA ASN A 13 8.53 8.76 10.75
C ASN A 13 7.11 9.36 10.84
N GLU A 14 6.83 10.00 11.97
CA GLU A 14 5.53 10.66 12.23
C GLU A 14 5.22 11.78 11.24
N LEU A 15 6.21 12.54 10.76
CA LEU A 15 5.98 13.62 9.79
C LEU A 15 5.50 13.09 8.43
N ALA A 16 6.00 11.92 8.01
CA ALA A 16 5.52 11.26 6.81
C ALA A 16 4.07 10.80 6.99
N HIS A 17 3.73 10.24 8.15
CA HIS A 17 2.35 9.88 8.48
C HIS A 17 1.42 11.11 8.47
N GLU A 18 1.82 12.23 9.09
CA GLU A 18 1.05 13.48 9.04
C GLU A 18 0.90 14.06 7.63
N TYR A 19 1.90 13.86 6.76
CA TYR A 19 1.90 14.40 5.39
C TYR A 19 1.05 13.57 4.42
N TYR A 20 1.18 12.24 4.47
CA TYR A 20 0.49 11.32 3.56
C TYR A 20 -0.89 10.89 4.09
N GLY A 21 -1.12 11.05 5.39
CA GLY A 21 -2.35 10.66 6.06
C GLY A 21 -2.52 9.15 6.18
N ASP A 22 -3.72 8.73 6.56
CA ASP A 22 -4.14 7.35 6.69
C ASP A 22 -5.42 7.05 5.89
N GLY A 23 -5.75 5.76 5.78
CA GLY A 23 -6.97 5.28 5.13
C GLY A 23 -7.15 5.80 3.69
N GLU A 24 -8.11 6.72 3.51
CA GLU A 24 -8.49 7.25 2.21
C GLU A 24 -7.41 8.15 1.60
N GLU A 25 -6.75 8.99 2.40
CA GLU A 25 -5.73 9.94 1.91
C GLU A 25 -4.50 9.18 1.40
N LEU A 26 -4.00 8.23 2.20
CA LEU A 26 -2.90 7.36 1.84
C LEU A 26 -3.19 6.59 0.55
N THR A 27 -4.40 6.03 0.42
CA THR A 27 -4.75 5.24 -0.75
C THR A 27 -4.90 6.07 -2.01
N LYS A 28 -5.41 7.30 -1.90
CA LYS A 28 -5.40 8.23 -3.04
C LYS A 28 -3.97 8.46 -3.53
N LYS A 29 -3.02 8.66 -2.61
CA LYS A 29 -1.60 8.80 -2.96
C LYS A 29 -1.03 7.55 -3.61
N LEU A 30 -1.30 6.36 -3.08
CA LEU A 30 -0.85 5.11 -3.68
C LEU A 30 -1.49 4.88 -5.06
N ARG A 31 -2.76 5.21 -5.23
CA ARG A 31 -3.45 5.15 -6.52
C ARG A 31 -2.80 6.09 -7.54
N GLU A 32 -2.32 7.26 -7.11
CA GLU A 32 -1.50 8.15 -7.96
C GLU A 32 -0.13 7.54 -8.26
N ILE A 33 0.60 7.02 -7.26
CA ILE A 33 1.94 6.44 -7.45
C ILE A 33 1.90 5.23 -8.41
N TYR A 34 0.88 4.39 -8.30
CA TYR A 34 0.72 3.16 -9.07
C TYR A 34 -0.27 3.29 -10.24
N HIS A 35 -0.59 4.52 -10.68
CA HIS A 35 -1.63 4.75 -11.69
C HIS A 35 -1.39 4.01 -13.01
N ASP A 36 -0.12 3.80 -13.40
CA ASP A 36 0.29 3.11 -14.63
C ASP A 36 0.28 1.58 -14.53
N ARG A 37 -0.03 1.03 -13.36
CA ARG A 37 0.04 -0.43 -13.10
C ARG A 37 -1.31 -1.14 -13.18
N ASN A 38 -2.36 -0.40 -13.57
CA ASN A 38 -3.71 -0.93 -13.75
C ASN A 38 -4.22 -1.67 -12.49
N LEU A 39 -3.84 -1.14 -11.32
CA LEU A 39 -4.23 -1.65 -10.00
C LEU A 39 -5.54 -1.03 -9.55
N LYS A 40 -6.35 -1.80 -8.83
CA LYS A 40 -7.59 -1.33 -8.21
C LYS A 40 -7.44 -1.34 -6.70
N PHE A 41 -7.34 -0.14 -6.14
CA PHE A 41 -7.37 0.06 -4.70
C PHE A 41 -8.82 0.15 -4.21
N PRO A 42 -9.16 -0.46 -3.06
CA PRO A 42 -10.48 -0.41 -2.46
C PRO A 42 -10.81 1.02 -2.04
N ASP A 43 -12.10 1.34 -1.95
CA ASP A 43 -12.60 2.63 -1.46
C ASP A 43 -12.96 2.58 0.04
N VAL A 44 -13.02 1.39 0.65
CA VAL A 44 -13.34 1.17 2.07
C VAL A 44 -12.12 0.61 2.78
N PHE A 45 -11.64 1.32 3.79
CA PHE A 45 -10.40 1.01 4.51
C PHE A 45 -10.71 0.55 5.92
N ASP A 46 -10.46 -0.72 6.21
CA ASP A 46 -10.34 -1.21 7.58
C ASP A 46 -8.92 -0.88 8.05
N SER A 47 -8.70 0.40 8.41
CA SER A 47 -7.48 0.80 9.14
C SER A 47 -7.55 0.16 10.51
N THR A 48 -7.08 -1.08 10.60
CA THR A 48 -6.81 -1.72 11.88
C THR A 48 -5.59 -1.02 12.45
N LEU A 49 -5.84 0.06 13.18
CA LEU A 49 -4.80 0.83 13.86
C LEU A 49 -4.18 -0.08 14.93
N THR A 50 -3.16 -0.86 14.58
CA THR A 50 -2.47 -1.73 15.54
C THR A 50 -1.45 -0.88 16.31
N THR A 51 -1.92 -0.09 17.27
CA THR A 51 -1.03 0.46 18.32
C THR A 51 -0.50 -0.70 19.18
N PRO A 52 0.82 -0.90 19.34
CA PRO A 52 1.75 0.07 19.99
C PRO A 52 3.20 0.08 19.42
N PRO A 53 4.19 0.78 20.03
CA PRO A 53 4.44 2.23 20.01
C PRO A 53 4.83 2.77 18.60
N VAL A 54 4.57 4.08 18.42
CA VAL A 54 4.85 5.09 17.36
C VAL A 54 5.86 4.78 16.22
N HIS A 55 6.77 3.83 16.35
CA HIS A 55 7.87 3.64 15.40
C HIS A 55 7.50 2.90 14.12
N PHE A 56 6.38 2.18 14.06
CA PHE A 56 6.01 1.36 12.89
C PHE A 56 4.50 1.37 12.67
N LEU A 57 3.97 2.48 12.17
CA LEU A 57 2.62 2.52 11.65
C LEU A 57 2.63 1.76 10.31
N SER A 58 2.07 0.55 10.30
CA SER A 58 1.82 -0.21 9.07
C SER A 58 0.33 -0.19 8.73
N TYR A 59 0.02 -0.02 7.46
CA TYR A 59 -1.33 -0.09 6.93
C TYR A 59 -1.39 -1.13 5.82
N PRO A 60 -1.96 -2.33 6.10
CA PRO A 60 -2.21 -3.33 5.07
C PRO A 60 -3.39 -2.90 4.20
N ILE A 61 -3.18 -2.77 2.90
CA ILE A 61 -4.20 -2.41 1.91
C ILE A 61 -4.34 -3.55 0.91
N SER A 62 -5.51 -4.19 0.85
CA SER A 62 -5.85 -5.14 -0.23
C SER A 62 -5.96 -4.41 -1.55
N VAL A 63 -5.33 -4.88 -2.61
CA VAL A 63 -5.29 -4.26 -3.94
C VAL A 63 -5.54 -5.34 -4.98
N GLU A 64 -6.57 -5.14 -5.80
CA GLU A 64 -6.83 -6.03 -6.93
C GLU A 64 -5.90 -5.71 -8.09
N ALA A 65 -5.14 -6.71 -8.53
CA ALA A 65 -4.22 -6.64 -9.65
C ALA A 65 -4.59 -7.66 -10.75
N PRO A 66 -4.29 -7.37 -12.03
CA PRO A 66 -4.30 -8.39 -13.08
C PRO A 66 -3.29 -9.51 -12.78
N ASP A 67 -3.56 -10.77 -13.12
CA ASP A 67 -2.58 -11.87 -12.92
C ASP A 67 -1.25 -11.62 -13.62
N ASP A 68 -1.28 -10.95 -14.78
CA ASP A 68 -0.12 -10.65 -15.62
C ASP A 68 0.85 -9.66 -14.94
N VAL A 69 0.37 -8.90 -13.95
CA VAL A 69 1.21 -7.94 -13.21
C VAL A 69 2.19 -8.71 -12.32
N LYS A 70 3.48 -8.44 -12.51
CA LYS A 70 4.55 -9.01 -11.68
C LYS A 70 4.81 -8.12 -10.48
N ILE A 71 4.93 -8.74 -9.30
CA ILE A 71 5.27 -8.04 -8.05
C ILE A 71 6.60 -7.29 -8.21
N GLU A 72 7.58 -7.89 -8.88
CA GLU A 72 8.88 -7.28 -9.18
C GLU A 72 8.76 -5.95 -9.95
N GLU A 73 7.75 -5.80 -10.81
CA GLU A 73 7.50 -4.56 -11.56
C GLU A 73 6.82 -3.48 -10.71
N LEU A 74 6.06 -3.91 -9.69
CA LEU A 74 5.46 -3.03 -8.70
C LEU A 74 6.49 -2.55 -7.68
N GLN A 75 7.43 -3.40 -7.29
CA GLN A 75 8.54 -3.05 -6.40
C GLN A 75 9.55 -2.09 -7.05
N LYS A 76 9.59 -2.02 -8.39
CA LYS A 76 10.40 -1.03 -9.13
C LYS A 76 9.77 0.35 -9.20
N VAL A 77 8.53 0.52 -8.74
CA VAL A 77 7.88 1.84 -8.74
C VAL A 77 8.60 2.74 -7.73
N GLU A 78 8.96 3.94 -8.15
CA GLU A 78 9.55 4.93 -7.25
C GLU A 78 8.51 5.41 -6.25
N VAL A 79 8.63 4.92 -5.02
CA VAL A 79 7.84 5.38 -3.88
C VAL A 79 8.52 6.66 -3.34
N PRO A 80 7.75 7.73 -3.08
CA PRO A 80 8.31 8.97 -2.58
C PRO A 80 8.91 8.79 -1.17
N PRO A 81 9.88 9.65 -0.79
CA PRO A 81 10.58 9.50 0.48
C PRO A 81 9.61 9.60 1.68
N GLY A 82 9.88 8.84 2.73
CA GLY A 82 9.03 8.76 3.91
C GLY A 82 8.00 7.65 3.87
N LEU A 83 7.78 7.03 2.70
CA LEU A 83 6.91 5.87 2.50
C LEU A 83 7.72 4.63 2.12
N HIS A 84 7.41 3.53 2.78
CA HIS A 84 7.84 2.20 2.38
C HIS A 84 6.60 1.40 2.00
N VAL A 85 6.66 0.66 0.88
CA VAL A 85 5.54 -0.16 0.41
C VAL A 85 6.08 -1.55 0.14
N ASP A 86 5.67 -2.48 0.98
CA ASP A 86 5.91 -3.91 0.78
C ASP A 86 4.68 -4.53 0.13
N ILE A 87 4.90 -5.35 -0.89
CA ILE A 87 3.81 -5.96 -1.66
C ILE A 87 3.84 -7.46 -1.40
N ILE A 88 2.82 -7.95 -0.71
CA ILE A 88 2.67 -9.34 -0.29
C ILE A 88 1.55 -9.96 -1.12
N ASP A 89 1.85 -11.04 -1.82
CA ASP A 89 0.85 -11.84 -2.50
C ASP A 89 0.40 -12.94 -1.53
N PHE A 90 -0.76 -12.75 -0.90
CA PHE A 90 -1.36 -13.72 0.01
C PHE A 90 -2.17 -14.79 -0.73
N GLN A 91 -1.75 -15.20 -1.94
CA GLN A 91 -2.22 -16.46 -2.50
C GLN A 91 -1.65 -17.60 -1.64
N MET A 92 -2.25 -17.79 -0.47
CA MET A 92 -2.19 -19.03 0.29
C MET A 92 -2.75 -20.12 -0.62
N GLU A 93 -1.92 -21.12 -0.88
CA GLU A 93 -2.25 -22.36 -1.60
C GLU A 93 -3.58 -23.00 -1.15
#